data_AF-A0A0T6AHJ5-F1
#
_entry.id   AF-A0A0T6AHJ5-F1
#
_cell.length_a   1.000
_cell.length_b   1.000
_cell.length_c   1.000
_cell.angle_alpha   90.00
_cell.angle_beta   90.00
_cell.angle_gamma   90.00
#
_symmetry.space_group_name_H-M   'P 1'
#
loop_
_entity.id
_entity.type
_entity.pdbx_description
1 polymer ?
#
loop_
_entity_poly.entity_id
_entity_poly.type
_entity_poly.pdbx_seq_one_letter_code
_entity_poly.pdbx_strand_id
1 'polypeptide(L)' 'MAKWTMEEVLRLALRHEMENFGEYKKASEEMKNPAIRSMFKFLAEEEKRHIKLIRDKMTEFKVKE' A
#
# COMPACT_ATOMS: atom_id res chain seq x y z
N MET A 1 15.38 12.44 18.18
CA MET A 1 14.48 12.20 17.04
C MET A 1 15.07 11.06 16.22
N ALA A 2 14.28 10.05 15.86
CA ALA A 2 14.77 8.94 15.04
C ALA A 2 15.26 9.49 13.69
N LYS A 3 16.44 9.06 13.24
CA LYS A 3 17.08 9.52 12.01
C LYS A 3 16.89 8.43 10.96
N TRP A 4 15.95 8.62 10.05
CA TRP A 4 15.63 7.67 9.00
C TRP A 4 16.29 8.11 7.69
N THR A 5 16.80 7.14 6.93
CA THR A 5 17.24 7.33 5.55
C THR A 5 16.05 7.26 4.59
N MET A 6 16.20 7.84 3.40
CA MET A 6 15.17 7.76 2.35
C MET A 6 14.85 6.31 1.97
N GLU A 7 15.88 5.45 1.95
CA GLU A 7 15.72 4.01 1.68
C GLU A 7 14.85 3.32 2.73
N GLU A 8 15.09 3.57 4.02
CA GLU A 8 14.28 2.99 5.09
C GLU A 8 12.82 3.46 5.04
N VAL A 9 12.59 4.75 4.74
CA VAL A 9 11.23 5.30 4.63
C VAL A 9 10.50 4.70 3.44
N LEU A 10 11.13 4.61 2.26
CA LEU A 10 10.47 4.07 1.07
C LEU A 10 10.18 2.57 1.19
N ARG A 11 11.09 1.79 1.80
CA ARG A 11 10.83 0.36 2.08
C ARG A 11 9.73 0.16 3.11
N LEU A 12 9.69 0.98 4.16
CA LEU A 12 8.62 0.93 5.15
C LEU A 12 7.27 1.24 4.50
N ALA A 13 7.20 2.33 3.74
CA ALA A 13 6.00 2.73 3.01
C ALA A 13 5.54 1.62 2.05
N LEU A 14 6.45 1.06 1.25
CA LEU A 14 6.09 -0.01 0.31
C LEU A 14 5.51 -1.24 1.02
N ARG A 15 6.13 -1.68 2.13
CA ARG A 15 5.60 -2.79 2.93
C ARG A 15 4.19 -2.48 3.43
N HIS A 16 3.99 -1.31 4.01
CA HIS A 16 2.69 -0.92 4.55
C HIS A 16 1.61 -0.94 3.48
N GLU A 17 1.85 -0.38 2.29
CA GLU A 17 0.81 -0.39 1.25
C GLU A 17 0.55 -1.78 0.69
N MET A 18 1.56 -2.66 0.64
CA MET A 18 1.37 -4.06 0.26
C MET A 18 0.56 -4.85 1.30
N GLU A 19 0.80 -4.60 2.59
CA GLU A 19 0.04 -5.18 3.70
C GLU A 19 -1.41 -4.67 3.68
N ASN A 20 -1.62 -3.35 3.62
CA ASN A 20 -2.92 -2.70 3.53
C ASN A 20 -3.73 -3.20 2.32
N PHE A 21 -3.08 -3.35 1.15
CA PHE A 21 -3.72 -3.93 -0.02
C PHE A 21 -4.26 -5.34 0.26
N GLY A 22 -3.45 -6.18 0.89
CA GLY A 22 -3.83 -7.53 1.28
C GLY A 22 -4.99 -7.55 2.27
N GLU A 23 -4.94 -6.70 3.29
CA GLU A 23 -5.98 -6.57 4.31
C GLU A 23 -7.31 -6.09 3.74
N TYR A 24 -7.30 -5.02 2.93
CA TYR A 24 -8.51 -4.51 2.29
C TYR A 24 -9.10 -5.48 1.27
N LYS A 25 -8.25 -6.15 0.49
CA LYS A 25 -8.72 -7.19 -0.42
C LYS A 25 -9.43 -8.30 0.34
N LYS A 26 -8.79 -8.84 1.39
CA LYS A 26 -9.38 -9.89 2.25
C LYS A 26 -10.68 -9.42 2.90
N ALA A 27 -10.69 -8.22 3.48
CA ALA A 27 -11.90 -7.65 4.08
C ALA A 27 -13.04 -7.54 3.06
N SER A 28 -12.75 -7.10 1.83
CA SER A 28 -13.75 -7.04 0.75
C SER A 28 -14.36 -8.41 0.43
N GLU A 29 -13.57 -9.49 0.51
CA GLU A 29 -14.03 -10.85 0.21
C GLU A 29 -14.98 -11.36 1.32
N GLU A 30 -14.71 -11.02 2.58
CA GLU A 30 -15.45 -11.46 3.77
C GLU A 30 -16.78 -10.69 4.00
N MET A 31 -16.93 -9.47 3.47
CA MET A 31 -18.10 -8.63 3.75
C MET A 31 -19.39 -9.09 3.05
N LYS A 32 -20.44 -9.36 3.82
CA LYS A 32 -21.77 -9.70 3.28
C LYS A 32 -22.51 -8.48 2.71
N ASN A 33 -22.35 -7.31 3.33
CA ASN A 33 -22.99 -6.09 2.86
C ASN A 33 -22.30 -5.58 1.58
N PRO A 34 -23.02 -5.38 0.46
CA PRO A 34 -22.42 -4.99 -0.82
C PRO A 34 -21.79 -3.60 -0.79
N ALA A 35 -22.30 -2.65 -0.01
CA ALA A 35 -21.73 -1.32 0.11
C ALA A 35 -20.37 -1.36 0.83
N ILE A 36 -20.27 -2.12 1.92
CA ILE A 36 -19.01 -2.27 2.67
C ILE A 36 -17.98 -3.04 1.85
N ARG A 37 -18.41 -4.09 1.12
CA ARG A 37 -17.56 -4.79 0.14
C ARG A 37 -16.98 -3.83 -0.89
N SER A 38 -17.82 -2.94 -1.46
CA SER A 38 -17.39 -1.96 -2.45
C SER A 38 -16.41 -0.95 -1.86
N MET A 39 -16.61 -0.52 -0.61
CA MET A 39 -15.69 0.37 0.10
C MET A 39 -14.30 -0.27 0.26
N PHE A 40 -14.21 -1.50 0.76
CA PHE A 40 -12.92 -2.18 0.90
C PHE A 40 -12.25 -2.47 -0.44
N LYS A 41 -13.05 -2.80 -1.47
CA LYS A 41 -12.51 -2.96 -2.83
C LYS A 41 -11.90 -1.65 -3.35
N PHE A 42 -12.58 -0.52 -3.13
CA PHE A 42 -12.06 0.79 -3.48
C PHE A 42 -10.72 1.07 -2.78
N LEU A 43 -10.65 0.86 -1.46
CA LEU A 43 -9.41 1.05 -0.70
C LEU A 43 -8.27 0.17 -1.22
N ALA A 44 -8.52 -1.11 -1.52
CA ALA A 44 -7.52 -1.97 -2.12
C ALA A 44 -7.00 -1.45 -3.49
N GLU A 45 -7.88 -0.84 -4.31
CA GLU A 45 -7.45 -0.23 -5.56
C GLU A 45 -6.69 1.11 -5.36
N GLU A 46 -6.92 1.84 -4.27
CA GLU A 46 -6.08 2.99 -3.88
C GLU A 46 -4.65 2.51 -3.58
N GLU A 47 -4.50 1.44 -2.78
CA GLU A 47 -3.18 0.97 -2.40
C GLU A 47 -2.33 0.49 -3.57
N LYS A 48 -2.95 -0.08 -4.62
CA LYS A 48 -2.21 -0.37 -5.87
C LYS A 48 -1.58 0.88 -6.48
N ARG A 49 -2.26 2.04 -6.41
CA ARG A 49 -1.74 3.30 -6.94
C ARG A 49 -0.64 3.86 -6.04
N HIS A 50 -0.79 3.74 -4.73
CA HIS A 50 0.26 4.10 -3.76
C HIS A 50 1.52 3.24 -3.94
N ILE A 51 1.38 1.91 -4.03
CA ILE A 51 2.48 0.98 -4.33
C ILE A 51 3.22 1.39 -5.61
N LYS A 52 2.47 1.69 -6.68
CA LYS A 52 3.08 2.15 -7.93
C LYS A 52 3.85 3.45 -7.74
N LEU A 53 3.25 4.44 -7.07
CA LEU A 53 3.92 5.72 -6.78
C LEU A 53 5.21 5.51 -5.96
N ILE A 54 5.18 4.64 -4.96
CA ILE A 54 6.35 4.35 -4.12
C ILE A 54 7.44 3.66 -4.94
N ARG A 55 7.11 2.69 -5.80
CA ARG A 55 8.08 2.06 -6.72
C ARG A 55 8.70 3.05 -7.70
N ASP A 56 7.89 3.96 -8.24
CA ASP A 56 8.36 5.06 -9.10
C ASP A 56 9.37 5.93 -8.33
N LYS A 57 9.09 6.23 -7.05
CA LYS A 57 10.03 6.96 -6.15
C LYS A 57 11.27 6.16 -5.79
N MET A 58 11.17 4.86 -5.52
CA MET A 58 12.32 4.00 -5.26
C MET A 58 13.27 3.98 -6.46
N THR A 59 12.74 3.98 -7.67
CA THR A 59 13.53 4.11 -8.90
C THR A 59 14.25 5.47 -8.97
N GLU A 60 13.54 6.58 -8.69
CA GLU A 60 14.11 7.94 -8.66
C GLU A 60 15.26 8.07 -7.66
N PHE A 61 15.10 7.49 -6.47
CA PHE A 61 16.10 7.52 -5.39
C PHE A 61 17.11 6.36 -5.45
N LYS A 62 17.08 5.52 -6.49
CA LYS A 62 17.96 4.35 -6.67
C LYS A 62 17.90 3.34 -5.51
N VAL A 63 16.74 3.24 -4.88
CA VAL A 63 16.45 2.26 -3.81
C VAL A 63 15.95 0.97 -4.46
N LYS A 64 16.50 -0.17 -4.04
CA LYS A 64 16.01 -1.49 -4.43
C LYS A 64 14.88 -1.95 -3.51
N GLU A 65 13.81 -2.47 -4.13
CA GLU A 65 12.73 -3.21 -3.46
C GLU A 65 13.30 -4.43 -2.72
#